data_AF-A3J7X7-F1
#
_entry.id   AF-A3J7X7-F1
#
_cell.length_a   1.000
_cell.length_b   1.000
_cell.length_c   1.000
_cell.angle_alpha   90.00
_cell.angle_beta   90.00
_cell.angle_gamma   90.00
#
_symmetry.space_group_name_H-M   'P 1'
#
loop_
_entity.id
_entity.type
_entity.pdbx_description
1 polymer ?
#
loop_
_entity_poly.entity_id
_entity_poly.type
_entity_poly.pdbx_seq_one_letter_code
_entity_poly.pdbx_strand_id
1 'polypeptide(L)' 'MWLLAHDREFFMSYKNFPWFKEQRVSAIVNVEEQSPGHFYWPELDVDLTAEIIEHPERFPNVAHST' A
#
# COMPACT_ATOMS: atom_id res chain seq x y z
N MET A 1 -3.22 -2.09 -7.71
CA MET A 1 -3.64 -0.68 -7.74
C MET A 1 -2.44 0.22 -8.02
N TRP A 2 -2.69 1.50 -8.22
CA TRP A 2 -1.66 2.53 -8.36
C TRP A 2 -1.83 3.55 -7.24
N LEU A 3 -0.72 4.03 -6.68
CA LEU A 3 -0.66 5.16 -5.77
C LEU A 3 0.17 6.26 -6.44
N LEU A 4 -0.34 7.49 -6.46
CA LEU A 4 0.39 8.67 -6.92
C LEU A 4 0.73 9.52 -5.71
N ALA A 5 2.02 9.74 -5.46
CA ALA A 5 2.49 10.63 -4.39
C ALA A 5 3.73 11.38 -4.87
N HIS A 6 3.77 12.70 -4.66
CA HIS A 6 4.89 13.57 -5.06
C HIS A 6 5.30 13.39 -6.53
N ASP A 7 4.33 13.42 -7.46
CA ASP A 7 4.52 13.19 -8.91
C ASP A 7 5.16 11.83 -9.27
N ARG A 8 5.12 10.88 -8.34
CA ARG A 8 5.65 9.53 -8.53
C ARG A 8 4.54 8.50 -8.43
N GLU A 9 4.50 7.61 -9.43
CA GLU A 9 3.58 6.48 -9.46
C GLU A 9 4.21 5.24 -8.83
N PHE A 10 3.44 4.58 -7.97
CA PHE A 10 3.80 3.33 -7.33
C PHE A 10 2.82 2.23 -7.75
N PHE A 11 3.33 1.18 -8.39
CA PHE A 11 2.52 0.04 -8.75
C PHE A 11 2.43 -0.97 -7.60
N MET A 12 1.22 -1.16 -7.09
CA MET A 12 0.93 -2.07 -5.99
C MET A 12 0.16 -3.28 -6.53
N SER A 13 0.88 -4.31 -6.97
CA SER A 13 0.25 -5.53 -7.49
C SER A 13 -0.52 -6.28 -6.39
N TYR A 14 -1.64 -6.91 -6.71
CA TYR A 14 -2.39 -7.74 -5.74
C TYR A 14 -1.66 -9.04 -5.35
N LYS A 15 -0.60 -9.40 -6.07
CA LYS A 15 0.29 -10.49 -5.65
C LYS A 15 1.10 -10.11 -4.42
N ASN A 16 1.58 -8.87 -4.37
CA ASN A 16 2.41 -8.37 -3.27
C ASN A 16 1.57 -7.72 -2.16
N PHE A 17 0.42 -7.14 -2.51
CA PHE A 17 -0.47 -6.45 -1.57
C PHE A 17 -1.90 -7.00 -1.70
N PRO A 18 -2.14 -8.27 -1.31
CA PRO A 18 -3.41 -8.96 -1.55
C PRO A 18 -4.60 -8.32 -0.82
N TRP A 19 -4.35 -7.64 0.29
CA TRP A 19 -5.38 -7.05 1.14
C TRP A 19 -6.21 -5.97 0.44
N PHE A 20 -5.70 -5.38 -0.65
CA PHE A 20 -6.40 -4.37 -1.45
C PHE A 20 -7.34 -4.96 -2.51
N LYS A 21 -7.24 -6.26 -2.83
CA LYS A 21 -7.88 -6.86 -4.03
C LYS A 21 -9.40 -6.75 -4.04
N GLU A 22 -10.05 -6.90 -2.89
CA GLU A 22 -11.51 -6.99 -2.77
C GLU A 22 -12.07 -5.92 -1.84
N GLN A 23 -11.34 -4.81 -1.67
CA GLN A 23 -11.75 -3.70 -0.81
C GLN A 23 -12.69 -2.74 -1.53
N ARG A 24 -13.55 -2.09 -0.74
CA ARG A 24 -14.39 -0.99 -1.22
C ARG A 24 -13.49 0.13 -1.73
N VAL A 25 -13.84 0.74 -2.86
CA VAL A 25 -13.08 1.88 -3.41
C VAL A 25 -12.93 3.00 -2.38
N SER A 26 -13.97 3.26 -1.56
CA SER A 26 -13.92 4.25 -0.48
C SER A 26 -12.76 4.01 0.50
N ALA A 27 -12.53 2.75 0.89
CA ALA A 27 -11.45 2.39 1.79
C ALA A 27 -10.07 2.50 1.12
N ILE A 28 -9.98 2.25 -0.20
CA ILE A 28 -8.73 2.34 -0.97
C ILE A 28 -8.31 3.79 -1.19
N VAL A 29 -9.25 4.69 -1.49
CA VAL A 29 -8.93 6.11 -1.76
C VAL A 29 -8.73 6.91 -0.47
N ASN A 30 -9.14 6.38 0.68
CA ASN A 30 -8.89 6.96 2.00
C ASN A 30 -7.48 6.63 2.50
N VAL A 31 -6.48 7.13 1.78
CA VAL A 31 -5.06 7.02 2.13
C VAL A 31 -4.57 8.31 2.79
N GLU A 32 -3.81 8.17 3.87
CA GLU A 32 -3.18 9.27 4.60
C GLU A 32 -1.65 9.15 4.49
N GLU A 33 -0.97 10.24 4.10
CA GLU A 33 0.49 10.29 4.16
C GLU A 33 0.92 10.91 5.51
N GLN A 34 1.22 10.05 6.50
CA GLN A 34 1.55 10.48 7.87
C GLN A 34 2.87 11.25 7.94
N SER A 35 3.82 10.88 7.06
CA SER A 35 5.04 11.63 6.78
C SER A 35 5.49 11.29 5.36
N PRO A 36 6.38 12.08 4.71
CA PRO A 36 6.75 11.85 3.31
C PRO A 36 7.19 10.41 3.04
N GLY A 37 6.45 9.71 2.17
CA GLY A 37 6.68 8.30 1.83
C GLY A 37 6.17 7.28 2.83
N HIS A 38 5.36 7.67 3.82
CA HIS A 38 4.69 6.80 4.80
C HIS A 38 3.18 6.89 4.63
N PHE A 39 2.57 5.83 4.08
CA PHE A 39 1.17 5.77 3.69
C PHE A 39 0.39 4.85 4.62
N TYR A 40 -0.71 5.36 5.17
CA TYR A 40 -1.61 4.64 6.05
C TYR A 40 -3.01 4.59 5.46
N TRP A 41 -3.64 3.42 5.50
CA TRP A 41 -5.04 3.20 5.13
C TRP A 41 -5.85 2.84 6.39
N PRO A 42 -6.53 3.82 7.04
CA PRO A 42 -7.20 3.60 8.32
C PRO A 42 -8.30 2.53 8.29
N GLU A 43 -9.06 2.44 7.21
CA GLU A 43 -10.13 1.44 7.07
C GLU A 43 -9.60 0.01 6.87
N LEU A 44 -8.37 -0.13 6.37
CA LEU A 44 -7.76 -1.42 6.07
C LEU A 44 -6.78 -1.86 7.16
N ASP A 45 -6.41 -0.96 8.07
CA ASP A 45 -5.33 -1.13 9.05
C ASP A 45 -4.01 -1.54 8.38
N VAL A 46 -3.70 -0.89 7.26
CA VAL A 46 -2.49 -1.13 6.46
C VAL A 46 -1.58 0.08 6.50
N ASP A 47 -0.32 -0.13 6.86
CA ASP A 47 0.75 0.87 6.80
C ASP A 47 1.86 0.39 5.85
N LEU A 48 2.28 1.28 4.94
CA LEU A 48 3.31 1.00 3.93
C LEU A 48 4.22 2.20 3.76
N THR A 49 5.53 1.94 3.65
CA THR A 49 6.49 2.94 3.19
C THR A 49 6.70 2.84 1.67
N ALA A 50 7.15 3.93 1.05
CA ALA A 50 7.59 3.93 -0.35
C ALA A 50 8.62 2.82 -0.63
N GLU A 51 9.55 2.57 0.32
CA GLU A 51 10.53 1.49 0.20
C GLU A 51 9.89 0.11 0.14
N ILE A 52 8.88 -0.17 0.97
CA ILE A 52 8.13 -1.43 0.93
C ILE A 52 7.42 -1.59 -0.41
N ILE A 53 6.84 -0.51 -0.94
CA ILE A 53 6.11 -0.57 -2.20
C ILE A 53 7.05 -0.84 -3.39
N GLU A 54 8.25 -0.26 -3.38
CA GLU A 54 9.27 -0.42 -4.43
C GLU A 54 10.01 -1.76 -4.35
N HIS A 55 10.28 -2.22 -3.13
CA HIS A 55 11.07 -3.41 -2.84
C HIS A 55 10.34 -4.40 -1.93
N PRO A 56 9.14 -4.87 -2.30
CA PRO A 56 8.33 -5.75 -1.44
C PRO A 56 9.04 -7.05 -1.09
N GLU A 57 9.97 -7.53 -1.93
CA GLU A 57 10.79 -8.72 -1.69
C GLU A 57 11.71 -8.61 -0.46
N ARG A 58 12.04 -7.39 -0.02
CA ARG A 58 12.84 -7.15 1.20
C ARG A 58 12.02 -7.32 2.48
N PHE A 59 10.69 -7.35 2.35
CA PHE A 59 9.75 -7.32 3.47
C PHE A 59 8.73 -8.47 3.38
N PRO A 60 9.17 -9.73 3.50
CA PRO A 60 8.30 -10.90 3.28
C PRO A 60 7.08 -10.91 4.21
N ASN A 61 7.22 -10.41 5.43
CA ASN A 61 6.14 -10.39 6.43
C ASN A 61 5.03 -9.37 6.12
N VAL A 62 5.24 -8.47 5.16
CA VAL A 62 4.26 -7.46 4.71
C VAL A 62 3.44 -7.98 3.53
N ALA A 63 3.46 -9.29 3.24
CA ALA A 63 2.66 -9.88 2.15
C ALA A 63 2.11 -11.28 2.48
N HIS A 64 2.41 -11.82 3.67
CA HIS A 64 1.90 -13.14 4.06
C HIS A 64 0.47 -13.04 4.59
N SER A 65 -0.50 -13.25 3.70
CA SER A 65 -1.78 -13.85 4.07
C SER A 65 -1.57 -15.35 4.25
N THR A 66 -1.72 -15.87 5.47
CA THR A 66 -2.18 -17.25 5.67
C THR A 66 -3.66 -17.36 5.34
#